data_AF-A0A2W5FQ98-F1
#
_entry.id   AF-A0A2W5FQ98-F1
#
_cell.length_a   1.000
_cell.length_b   1.000
_cell.length_c   1.000
_cell.angle_alpha   90.00
_cell.angle_beta   90.00
_cell.angle_gamma   90.00
#
_symmetry.space_group_name_H-M   'P 1'
#
loop_
_entity.id
_entity.type
_entity.pdbx_description
1 polymer ?
#
loop_
_entity_poly.entity_id
_entity_poly.type
_entity_poly.pdbx_seq_one_letter_code
_entity_poly.pdbx_strand_id
1 'polypeptide(L)' 'MLTKPRTLFEKIWDDHIVHKGQDGTCLIYIDRHLVHEVTSPQAFEGLKLAKRRLRRTDATLAVADHNVPT' A
#
# COMPACT_ATOMS: atom_id res chain seq x y z
N MET A 1 -25.51 25.62 -1.25
CA MET A 1 -25.71 24.36 -2.01
C MET A 1 -25.46 23.20 -1.08
N LEU A 2 -26.38 22.24 -0.95
CA LEU A 2 -26.13 21.03 -0.16
C LEU A 2 -25.12 20.15 -0.89
N THR A 3 -24.01 19.83 -0.24
CA THR A 3 -23.03 18.85 -0.75
C THR A 3 -23.66 17.47 -0.75
N LYS A 4 -23.59 16.75 -1.88
CA LYS A 4 -24.04 15.36 -1.98
C LYS A 4 -23.40 14.54 -0.85
N PRO A 5 -24.17 13.79 -0.06
CA PRO A 5 -23.60 12.89 0.95
C PRO A 5 -22.61 11.94 0.31
N ARG A 6 -21.41 11.84 0.89
CA ARG A 6 -20.37 10.88 0.48
C ARG A 6 -20.40 9.66 1.39
N THR A 7 -20.19 8.49 0.79
CA THR A 7 -19.95 7.23 1.51
C THR A 7 -18.62 7.28 2.27
N LEU A 8 -18.41 6.36 3.22
CA LEU A 8 -17.12 6.23 3.91
C LEU A 8 -15.98 5.91 2.92
N PHE A 9 -16.25 5.02 1.96
CA PHE A 9 -15.28 4.64 0.95
C PHE A 9 -14.83 5.85 0.12
N GLU A 10 -15.77 6.66 -0.38
CA GLU A 10 -15.44 7.87 -1.15
C GLU A 10 -14.59 8.85 -0.35
N LYS A 11 -14.91 9.03 0.94
CA LYS A 11 -14.14 9.91 1.83
C LYS A 11 -12.70 9.41 1.99
N ILE A 12 -12.50 8.12 2.30
CA ILE A 12 -11.18 7.53 2.46
C ILE A 12 -10.41 7.58 1.15
N TRP A 13 -11.02 7.14 0.05
CA TRP A 13 -10.41 7.13 -1.27
C TRP A 13 -9.94 8.52 -1.69
N ASP A 14 -10.81 9.53 -1.61
CA ASP A 14 -10.47 10.91 -1.97
C ASP A 14 -9.30 11.48 -1.15
N ASP A 15 -9.21 11.11 0.14
CA ASP A 15 -8.16 11.58 1.06
C ASP A 15 -6.77 10.99 0.73
N HIS A 16 -6.73 9.84 0.04
CA HIS A 16 -5.48 9.11 -0.25
C HIS A 16 -4.95 9.36 -1.67
N ILE A 17 -5.68 10.09 -2.52
CA ILE A 17 -5.23 10.40 -3.88
C ILE A 17 -4.15 11.48 -3.82
N VAL A 18 -2.96 11.14 -4.31
CA VAL A 18 -1.82 12.07 -4.44
C VAL A 18 -1.86 12.77 -5.79
N HIS A 19 -2.34 12.10 -6.84
CA HIS A 19 -2.44 12.65 -8.19
C HIS A 19 -3.53 11.96 -9.01
N LYS A 20 -4.22 12.71 -9.86
CA LYS A 20 -5.15 12.18 -10.87
C LYS A 20 -4.58 12.50 -12.26
N GLY A 21 -4.30 11.46 -13.03
CA GLY A 21 -3.89 11.55 -14.43
C GLY A 21 -5.03 12.02 -15.32
N GLN A 22 -4.69 12.49 -16.52
CA GLN A 22 -5.67 12.97 -17.52
C GLN A 22 -6.59 11.85 -18.04
N ASP A 23 -6.11 10.61 -17.98
CA ASP A 23 -6.83 9.37 -18.32
C ASP A 23 -7.75 8.88 -17.19
N GLY A 24 -7.76 9.56 -16.04
CA GLY A 24 -8.51 9.17 -14.85
C GLY A 24 -7.75 8.21 -13.92
N THR A 25 -6.52 7.81 -14.24
CA THR A 25 -5.72 6.96 -13.37
C THR A 25 -5.36 7.73 -12.09
N CYS A 26 -5.63 7.14 -10.93
CA CYS A 26 -5.31 7.75 -9.64
C CYS A 26 -4.04 7.13 -9.06
N LEU A 27 -3.06 7.99 -8.74
CA LEU A 27 -1.96 7.63 -7.85
C LEU A 27 -2.44 7.80 -6.41
N ILE A 28 -2.48 6.71 -5.67
CA ILE A 28 -2.84 6.70 -4.25
C ILE A 28 -1.61 6.47 -3.37
N TYR A 29 -1.62 7.08 -2.19
CA TYR A 29 -0.65 6.79 -1.15
C TYR A 29 -1.09 5.56 -0.34
N ILE A 30 -0.12 4.73 0.06
CA ILE A 30 -0.35 3.54 0.89
C ILE A 30 0.30 3.77 2.26
N ASP A 31 -0.53 3.85 3.30
CA ASP A 31 -0.09 4.17 4.67
C ASP A 31 0.47 2.98 5.43
N ARG A 32 0.10 1.76 5.02
CA ARG A 32 0.49 0.53 5.71
C ARG A 32 0.71 -0.61 4.72
N HIS A 33 1.84 -1.29 4.86
CA HIS A 33 2.11 -2.55 4.20
C HIS A 33 2.09 -3.66 5.26
N LEU A 34 1.18 -4.61 5.10
CA LEU A 34 1.17 -5.85 5.87
C LEU A 34 1.81 -6.93 5.01
N VAL A 35 2.92 -7.48 5.49
CA VAL A 35 3.74 -8.44 4.76
C VAL A 35 3.90 -9.72 5.58
N HIS A 36 4.04 -10.83 4.88
CA HIS A 36 4.19 -12.15 5.50
C HIS A 36 5.21 -13.01 4.74
N GLU A 37 5.73 -14.04 5.39
CA GLU A 37 6.89 -14.82 4.96
C GLU A 37 6.68 -15.65 3.68
N VAL A 38 5.44 -15.78 3.20
CA VAL A 38 5.14 -16.57 1.99
C VAL A 38 5.28 -15.73 0.72
N THR A 39 4.59 -14.59 0.63
CA THR A 39 4.54 -13.81 -0.62
C THR A 39 5.55 -12.67 -0.66
N SER A 40 5.93 -12.15 0.50
CA SER A 40 6.74 -10.94 0.58
C SER A 40 8.22 -11.14 0.22
N PRO A 41 8.85 -12.33 0.35
CA PRO A 41 10.20 -12.56 -0.16
C PRO A 41 10.34 -12.21 -1.65
N GLN A 42 9.37 -12.55 -2.49
CA GLN A 42 9.40 -12.23 -3.92
C GLN A 42 9.37 -10.71 -4.16
N ALA A 43 8.56 -9.97 -3.39
CA ALA A 43 8.50 -8.51 -3.50
C ALA A 43 9.82 -7.85 -3.08
N PHE A 44 10.46 -8.35 -2.01
CA PHE A 44 11.76 -7.84 -1.54
C PHE A 44 12.91 -8.15 -2.51
N GLU A 45 12.91 -9.33 -3.14
CA GLU A 45 13.88 -9.64 -4.20
C GLU A 45 13.70 -8.70 -5.40
N GLY A 46 12.46 -8.37 -5.78
CA GLY A 46 12.19 -7.37 -6.81
C GLY A 46 12.79 -6.00 -6.49
N LEU A 47 12.68 -5.54 -5.23
CA LEU A 47 13.32 -4.29 -4.78
C LEU A 47 14.85 -4.36 -4.87
N LYS A 48 15.44 -5.47 -4.45
CA LYS A 48 16.89 -5.71 -4.48
C LYS A 48 17.44 -5.69 -5.90
N LEU A 49 16.78 -6.40 -6.84
CA LEU A 49 17.14 -6.40 -8.26
C LEU A 49 17.04 -5.00 -8.88
N ALA A 50 16.01 -4.24 -8.51
CA ALA A 50 15.84 -2.85 -8.93
C ALA A 50 16.76 -1.86 -8.20
N LYS A 51 17.64 -2.33 -7.28
CA LYS A 51 18.50 -1.50 -6.42
C LYS A 51 17.73 -0.44 -5.62
N ARG A 52 16.50 -0.76 -5.20
CA ARG A 52 15.62 0.13 -4.42
C ARG A 52 15.62 -0.28 -2.96
N ARG A 53 15.55 0.73 -2.08
CA ARG A 53 15.30 0.54 -0.65
C ARG A 53 13.81 0.73 -0.36
N LEU A 54 13.35 0.10 0.72
CA LEU A 54 12.02 0.39 1.26
C LEU A 54 11.97 1.86 1.70
N ARG A 55 10.96 2.60 1.22
CA ARG A 55 10.85 4.05 1.47
C ARG A 55 10.38 4.35 2.90
N ARG A 56 9.42 3.58 3.42
CA ARG A 56 8.77 3.78 4.72
C ARG A 56 8.77 2.47 5.50
N THR A 57 9.90 2.14 6.11
CA THR A 57 10.03 0.96 6.97
C THR A 57 9.11 1.06 8.18
N ASP A 58 8.90 2.28 8.70
CA ASP A 58 7.95 2.61 9.75
C ASP A 58 6.47 2.39 9.35
N ALA A 59 6.19 2.26 8.04
CA ALA A 59 4.87 1.94 7.48
C ALA A 59 4.70 0.44 7.12
N THR A 60 5.71 -0.40 7.36
CA THR A 60 5.66 -1.82 7.04
C THR A 60 5.64 -2.67 8.31
N LEU A 61 4.69 -3.61 8.42
CA LEU A 61 4.64 -4.62 9.48
C LEU A 61 4.78 -6.00 8.86
N ALA A 62 5.79 -6.73 9.32
CA ALA A 62 6.03 -8.11 8.93
C ALA A 62 5.56 -9.05 10.03
N VAL A 63 4.85 -10.10 9.64
CA VAL A 63 4.44 -11.20 10.51
C VAL A 63 4.93 -12.50 9.88
N ALA A 64 5.46 -13.41 10.70
CA ALA A 64 5.76 -14.77 10.28
C ALA A 64 4.82 -15.72 11.02
N ASP A 65 3.83 -16.27 10.32
CA ASP A 65 2.71 -16.99 10.94
C ASP A 65 2.19 -18.22 10.18
N HIS A 66 2.60 -18.43 8.92
CA HIS A 66 2.13 -19.54 8.10
C HIS A 66 3.06 -20.76 8.16
N ASN A 67 4.38 -20.55 8.17
CA ASN A 67 5.40 -21.58 7.96
C ASN A 67 6.50 -21.59 9.03
N VAL A 68 6.20 -21.10 10.23
CA VAL A 68 7.13 -21.16 11.37
C VAL A 68 7.10 -22.58 11.95
N PRO A 69 8.22 -23.33 11.96
CA PRO A 69 8.25 -24.67 12.55
C PRO A 69 7.90 -24.64 14.04
N THR A 70 7.12 -25.62 14.49
CA THR A 70 6.80 -25.85 15.92
C THR A 70 7.94 -26.53 16.65
#